data_AF-A0A3D9C233-F1
#
_entry.id   AF-A0A3D9C233-F1
#
_cell.length_a   1.000
_cell.length_b   1.000
_cell.length_c   1.000
_cell.angle_alpha   90.00
_cell.angle_beta   90.00
_cell.angle_gamma   90.00
#
_symmetry.space_group_name_H-M   'P 1'
#
loop_
_entity.id
_entity.type
_entity.pdbx_description
1 polymer ?
#
loop_
_entity_poly.entity_id
_entity_poly.type
_entity_poly.pdbx_seq_one_letter_code
_entity_poly.pdbx_strand_id
1 'polypeptide(L)'
;MNYKEYQNLVQSEYQNILKENVLFWNLWNITYPFEILIQYQDDYIEEYQIFNTMWNCCWEIIETGNIQIEKFKQIFEQNYPFVMDEETGEIINPKSILQSNYDEYSDDELPELCINQLIYRFDTIYKGIVNNEERYGEYAGNSPIEVIALIVASNELGFIINNMDLPIVNNEVEAQIKLMTELGTPQDFGFADRNRFRDSNAMNSITYQEY
;
A
#
# COMPACT_ATOMS: atom_id res chain seq x y z
N MET A 1 -2.13 -14.07 18.42
CA MET A 1 -1.01 -13.12 18.37
C MET A 1 -1.56 -11.73 18.65
N ASN A 2 -0.92 -10.95 19.51
CA ASN A 2 -1.31 -9.55 19.74
C ASN A 2 -0.64 -8.60 18.72
N TYR A 3 -1.11 -7.37 18.64
CA TYR A 3 -0.61 -6.39 17.65
C TYR A 3 0.89 -6.11 17.77
N LYS A 4 1.41 -6.02 19.00
CA LYS A 4 2.84 -5.75 19.24
C LYS A 4 3.71 -6.93 18.81
N GLU A 5 3.26 -8.16 19.06
CA GLU A 5 3.92 -9.38 18.57
C GLU A 5 3.98 -9.39 17.04
N TYR A 6 2.88 -9.04 16.38
CA TYR A 6 2.81 -8.90 14.93
C TYR A 6 3.80 -7.86 14.39
N GLN A 7 3.81 -6.65 14.95
CA GLN A 7 4.72 -5.58 14.51
C GLN A 7 6.19 -6.00 14.64
N ASN A 8 6.56 -6.60 15.77
CA ASN A 8 7.92 -7.10 15.99
C ASN A 8 8.27 -8.21 14.99
N LEU A 9 7.33 -9.11 14.69
CA LEU A 9 7.54 -10.20 13.74
C LEU A 9 7.78 -9.64 12.33
N VAL A 10 6.90 -8.75 11.84
CA VAL A 10 7.06 -8.11 10.53
C VAL A 10 8.40 -7.40 10.43
N GLN A 11 8.78 -6.64 11.45
CA GLN A 11 10.08 -5.95 11.45
C GLN A 11 11.26 -6.93 11.35
N SER A 12 11.19 -8.05 12.08
CA SER A 12 12.25 -9.06 12.05
C SER A 12 12.29 -9.87 10.75
N GLU A 13 11.14 -10.23 10.20
CA GLU A 13 11.02 -11.10 9.02
C GLU A 13 11.21 -10.33 7.71
N TYR A 14 10.99 -9.01 7.70
CA TYR A 14 11.18 -8.20 6.49
C TYR A 14 12.61 -8.30 5.97
N GLN A 15 13.60 -8.44 6.86
CA GLN A 15 15.00 -8.61 6.51
C GLN A 15 15.27 -9.91 5.72
N ASN A 16 14.40 -10.90 5.86
CA ASN A 16 14.51 -12.19 5.18
C ASN A 16 13.94 -12.18 3.76
N ILE A 17 13.15 -11.16 3.38
CA ILE A 17 12.63 -11.00 2.01
C ILE A 17 13.80 -10.84 1.04
N LEU A 18 13.79 -11.64 -0.03
CA LEU A 18 14.80 -11.54 -1.08
C LEU A 18 14.66 -10.24 -1.87
N LYS A 19 15.77 -9.70 -2.40
CA LYS A 19 15.78 -8.39 -3.08
C LYS A 19 14.83 -8.36 -4.28
N GLU A 20 14.77 -9.46 -5.03
CA GLU A 20 13.90 -9.65 -6.20
C GLU A 20 12.41 -9.62 -5.84
N ASN A 21 12.07 -9.90 -4.58
CA ASN A 21 10.71 -9.99 -4.07
C ASN A 21 10.23 -8.70 -3.39
N VAL A 22 11.10 -7.69 -3.22
CA VAL A 22 10.76 -6.44 -2.52
C VAL A 22 9.67 -5.65 -3.24
N LEU A 23 9.69 -5.59 -4.57
CA LEU A 23 8.63 -4.89 -5.31
C LEU A 23 7.28 -5.59 -5.12
N PHE A 24 7.27 -6.94 -5.18
CA PHE A 24 6.06 -7.72 -4.94
C PHE A 24 5.51 -7.49 -3.53
N TRP A 25 6.36 -7.49 -2.49
CA TRP A 25 5.96 -7.15 -1.12
C TRP A 25 5.23 -5.82 -1.03
N ASN A 26 5.76 -4.79 -1.69
CA ASN A 26 5.13 -3.48 -1.71
C ASN A 26 3.78 -3.52 -2.45
N LEU A 27 3.71 -4.09 -3.65
CA LEU A 27 2.47 -4.14 -4.44
C LEU A 27 1.38 -5.00 -3.81
N TRP A 28 1.74 -6.13 -3.20
CA TRP A 28 0.78 -6.99 -2.50
C TRP A 28 0.12 -6.24 -1.34
N ASN A 29 0.87 -5.44 -0.58
CA ASN A 29 0.30 -4.62 0.50
C ASN A 29 -0.54 -3.43 -0.03
N ILE A 30 -0.10 -2.81 -1.13
CA ILE A 30 -0.84 -1.74 -1.84
C ILE A 30 -2.16 -2.26 -2.44
N THR A 31 -2.25 -3.57 -2.74
CA THR A 31 -3.42 -4.15 -3.41
C THR A 31 -4.71 -3.84 -2.68
N TYR A 32 -4.74 -3.93 -1.34
CA TYR A 32 -5.96 -3.73 -0.57
C TYR A 32 -6.50 -2.28 -0.63
N PRO A 33 -5.73 -1.23 -0.30
CA PRO A 33 -6.18 0.16 -0.50
C PRO A 33 -6.49 0.47 -1.96
N PHE A 34 -5.76 -0.09 -2.92
CA PHE A 34 -6.02 0.12 -4.34
C PHE A 34 -7.36 -0.49 -4.78
N GLU A 35 -7.67 -1.71 -4.35
CA GLU A 35 -8.95 -2.38 -4.66
C GLU A 35 -10.14 -1.70 -3.96
N ILE A 36 -9.93 -1.03 -2.83
CA ILE A 36 -10.94 -0.17 -2.23
C ILE A 36 -11.13 1.10 -3.05
N LEU A 37 -10.05 1.80 -3.44
CA LEU A 37 -10.16 3.00 -4.29
C LEU A 37 -10.89 2.74 -5.61
N ILE A 38 -10.74 1.54 -6.20
CA ILE A 38 -11.52 1.14 -7.40
C ILE A 38 -13.03 1.24 -7.18
N GLN A 39 -13.52 0.94 -5.97
CA GLN A 39 -14.95 1.00 -5.64
C GLN A 39 -15.46 2.45 -5.59
N TYR A 40 -14.58 3.42 -5.35
CA TYR A 40 -14.85 4.85 -5.27
C TYR A 40 -14.30 5.63 -6.49
N GLN A 41 -13.91 4.94 -7.57
CA GLN A 41 -13.22 5.55 -8.71
C GLN A 41 -14.02 6.66 -9.40
N ASP A 42 -15.35 6.61 -9.32
CA ASP A 42 -16.21 7.61 -9.97
C ASP A 42 -16.13 8.97 -9.27
N ASP A 43 -15.87 8.97 -7.96
CA ASP A 43 -15.71 10.19 -7.14
C ASP A 43 -14.26 10.70 -7.15
N TYR A 44 -13.28 9.80 -7.35
CA TYR A 44 -11.83 10.10 -7.34
C TYR A 44 -11.15 9.71 -8.66
N ILE A 45 -11.74 10.11 -9.79
CA ILE A 45 -11.34 9.61 -11.12
C ILE A 45 -9.91 10.00 -11.51
N GLU A 46 -9.46 11.19 -11.13
CA GLU A 46 -8.12 11.68 -11.48
C GLU A 46 -7.04 10.97 -10.66
N GLU A 47 -7.26 10.83 -9.35
CA GLU A 47 -6.41 10.06 -8.45
C GLU A 47 -6.31 8.60 -8.90
N TYR A 48 -7.47 7.97 -9.17
CA TYR A 48 -7.53 6.59 -9.65
C TYR A 48 -6.73 6.39 -10.93
N GLN A 49 -6.86 7.27 -11.92
CA GLN A 49 -6.12 7.15 -13.19
C GLN A 49 -4.61 7.24 -13.00
N ILE A 50 -4.14 8.12 -12.11
CA ILE A 50 -2.73 8.25 -11.77
C ILE A 50 -2.23 6.97 -11.10
N PHE A 51 -2.90 6.50 -10.06
CA PHE A 51 -2.51 5.27 -9.37
C PHE A 51 -2.57 4.05 -10.27
N ASN A 52 -3.61 3.91 -11.09
CA ASN A 52 -3.73 2.81 -12.04
C ASN A 52 -2.58 2.79 -13.05
N THR A 53 -2.10 3.96 -13.49
CA THR A 53 -0.93 4.04 -14.38
C THR A 53 0.33 3.54 -13.69
N MET A 54 0.59 3.97 -12.45
CA MET A 54 1.74 3.53 -11.65
C MET A 54 1.65 2.04 -11.29
N TRP A 55 0.46 1.59 -10.90
CA TRP A 55 0.13 0.20 -10.57
C TRP A 55 0.48 -0.75 -11.72
N ASN A 56 -0.03 -0.45 -12.93
CA ASN A 56 0.24 -1.26 -14.11
C ASN A 56 1.73 -1.26 -14.48
N CYS A 57 2.41 -0.12 -14.34
CA CYS A 57 3.86 -0.05 -14.57
C CYS A 57 4.64 -0.96 -13.61
N CYS A 58 4.28 -1.00 -12.33
CA CYS A 58 4.95 -1.85 -11.34
C CYS A 58 4.66 -3.34 -11.56
N TRP A 59 3.44 -3.72 -11.93
CA TRP A 59 3.12 -5.11 -12.26
C TRP A 59 3.83 -5.58 -13.53
N GLU A 60 3.96 -4.73 -14.55
CA GLU A 60 4.76 -5.04 -15.75
C GLU A 60 6.23 -5.33 -15.39
N ILE A 61 6.80 -4.62 -14.41
CA ILE A 61 8.16 -4.89 -13.93
C ILE A 61 8.25 -6.29 -13.31
N ILE A 62 7.27 -6.68 -12.48
CA ILE A 62 7.23 -8.01 -11.87
C ILE A 62 7.10 -9.09 -12.94
N GLU A 63 6.16 -8.95 -13.86
CA GLU A 63 5.87 -9.95 -14.90
C GLU A 63 7.04 -10.12 -15.89
N THR A 64 7.77 -9.05 -16.18
CA THR A 64 8.90 -9.10 -17.14
C THR A 64 10.25 -9.35 -16.47
N GLY A 65 10.32 -9.19 -15.14
CA GLY A 65 11.57 -9.19 -14.39
C GLY A 65 12.54 -8.08 -14.80
N ASN A 66 12.08 -7.04 -15.51
CA ASN A 66 12.94 -6.02 -16.11
C ASN A 66 12.43 -4.61 -15.84
N ILE A 67 13.27 -3.80 -15.19
CA ILE A 67 12.99 -2.39 -14.93
C ILE A 67 13.45 -1.55 -16.12
N GLN A 68 12.50 -1.10 -16.94
CA GLN A 68 12.76 -0.05 -17.94
C GLN A 68 12.84 1.32 -17.25
N ILE A 69 14.00 1.64 -16.66
CA ILE A 69 14.16 2.76 -15.73
C ILE A 69 13.68 4.11 -16.28
N GLU A 70 13.92 4.40 -17.56
CA GLU A 70 13.49 5.67 -18.18
C GLU A 70 11.96 5.75 -18.32
N LYS A 71 11.30 4.63 -18.69
CA LYS A 71 9.84 4.54 -18.73
C LYS A 71 9.25 4.68 -17.33
N PHE A 72 9.87 4.02 -16.34
CA PHE A 72 9.47 4.11 -14.95
C PHE A 72 9.53 5.56 -14.44
N LYS A 73 10.67 6.25 -14.65
CA LYS A 73 10.83 7.66 -14.30
C LYS A 73 9.81 8.54 -15.00
N GLN A 74 9.62 8.36 -16.31
CA GLN A 74 8.64 9.13 -17.08
C GLN A 74 7.21 9.05 -16.49
N ILE A 75 6.83 7.90 -15.93
CA ILE A 75 5.52 7.72 -15.29
C ILE A 75 5.50 8.35 -13.90
N PHE A 76 6.47 8.02 -13.05
CA PHE A 76 6.46 8.43 -11.65
C PHE A 76 6.82 9.90 -11.43
N GLU A 77 7.71 10.48 -12.24
CA GLU A 77 8.16 11.88 -12.08
C GLU A 77 7.07 12.93 -12.39
N GLN A 78 5.95 12.49 -12.98
CA GLN A 78 4.73 13.28 -13.11
C GLN A 78 4.08 13.57 -11.75
N ASN A 79 4.34 12.72 -10.74
CA ASN A 79 3.74 12.80 -9.41
C ASN A 79 4.76 12.84 -8.28
N TYR A 80 6.01 12.43 -8.52
CA TYR A 80 7.06 12.37 -7.52
C TYR A 80 8.34 13.09 -7.99
N PRO A 81 9.24 13.47 -7.06
CA PRO A 81 8.96 13.59 -5.62
C PRO A 81 7.94 14.71 -5.36
N PHE A 82 7.26 14.62 -4.21
CA PHE A 82 6.59 15.77 -3.63
C PHE A 82 7.66 16.73 -3.14
N VAL A 83 7.51 18.02 -3.42
CA VAL A 83 8.46 19.04 -2.98
C VAL A 83 7.74 19.91 -1.96
N MET A 84 8.29 19.97 -0.75
CA MET A 84 7.72 20.73 0.36
C MET A 84 8.61 21.92 0.71
N ASP A 85 7.99 23.02 1.09
CA ASP A 85 8.68 24.15 1.70
C ASP A 85 9.14 23.77 3.13
N GLU A 86 10.42 23.97 3.44
CA GLU A 86 10.98 23.59 4.73
C GLU A 86 10.47 24.45 5.91
N GLU A 87 10.01 25.68 5.64
CA GLU A 87 9.54 26.60 6.68
C GLU A 87 8.05 26.40 6.99
N THR A 88 7.22 26.20 5.96
CA THR A 88 5.77 26.07 6.12
C THR A 88 5.29 24.62 6.17
N GLY A 89 6.06 23.68 5.62
CA GLY A 89 5.64 22.29 5.42
C GLY A 89 4.65 22.09 4.27
N GLU A 90 4.30 23.15 3.54
CA GLU A 90 3.33 23.11 2.43
C GLU A 90 3.98 22.59 1.15
N ILE A 91 3.18 21.97 0.28
CA ILE A 91 3.65 21.53 -1.04
C ILE A 91 3.88 22.73 -1.96
N ILE A 92 5.06 22.75 -2.59
CA ILE A 92 5.45 23.77 -3.57
C ILE A 92 5.35 23.26 -5.01
N ASN A 93 4.76 24.07 -5.89
CA ASN A 93 4.58 23.78 -7.32
C ASN A 93 3.99 22.38 -7.58
N PRO A 94 2.74 22.12 -7.13
CA PRO A 94 2.12 20.81 -7.28
C PRO A 94 2.07 20.41 -8.76
N LYS A 95 2.50 19.17 -9.05
CA LYS A 95 2.57 18.63 -10.42
C LYS A 95 1.28 17.93 -10.86
N SER A 96 0.45 17.50 -9.91
CA SER A 96 -0.74 16.69 -10.14
C SER A 96 -1.78 16.91 -9.05
N ILE A 97 -2.98 16.35 -9.26
CA ILE A 97 -4.08 16.44 -8.27
C ILE A 97 -3.69 15.84 -6.92
N LEU A 98 -2.90 14.76 -6.91
CA LEU A 98 -2.40 14.13 -5.68
C LEU A 98 -1.58 15.09 -4.82
N GLN A 99 -0.82 15.99 -5.44
CA GLN A 99 -0.03 17.01 -4.75
C GLN A 99 -0.87 18.22 -4.38
N SER A 100 -1.78 18.64 -5.25
CA SER A 100 -2.65 19.79 -5.00
C SER A 100 -3.60 19.57 -3.82
N ASN A 101 -4.12 18.36 -3.68
CA ASN A 101 -5.14 18.02 -2.68
C ASN A 101 -4.56 17.26 -1.48
N TYR A 102 -3.24 17.11 -1.39
CA TYR A 102 -2.59 16.26 -0.38
C TYR A 102 -3.02 16.62 1.06
N ASP A 103 -3.09 17.91 1.37
CA ASP A 103 -3.50 18.40 2.70
C ASP A 103 -5.03 18.37 2.91
N GLU A 104 -5.80 18.07 1.86
CA GLU A 104 -7.26 17.98 1.91
C GLU A 104 -7.75 16.55 2.15
N TYR A 105 -6.95 15.53 1.83
CA TYR A 105 -7.33 14.13 2.03
C TYR A 105 -7.41 13.77 3.51
N SER A 106 -8.61 13.42 3.96
CA SER A 106 -8.93 13.01 5.31
C SER A 106 -8.48 11.56 5.58
N ASP A 107 -7.84 11.36 6.73
CA ASP A 107 -7.56 10.01 7.24
C ASP A 107 -8.80 9.32 7.84
N ASP A 108 -9.89 10.08 8.06
CA ASP A 108 -11.15 9.57 8.60
C ASP A 108 -12.13 9.12 7.49
N GLU A 109 -11.87 9.48 6.22
CA GLU A 109 -12.68 9.07 5.08
C GLU A 109 -12.00 7.91 4.33
N LEU A 110 -12.68 6.78 4.17
CA LEU A 110 -12.09 5.57 3.61
C LEU A 110 -11.38 5.75 2.24
N PRO A 111 -12.00 6.35 1.21
CA PRO A 111 -11.32 6.52 -0.07
C PRO A 111 -10.10 7.46 0.02
N GLU A 112 -10.17 8.50 0.85
CA GLU A 112 -9.10 9.49 1.02
C GLU A 112 -7.93 8.92 1.83
N LEU A 113 -8.21 8.14 2.88
CA LEU A 113 -7.20 7.35 3.56
C LEU A 113 -6.51 6.38 2.59
N CYS A 114 -7.27 5.71 1.70
CA CYS A 114 -6.68 4.86 0.67
C CYS A 114 -5.77 5.67 -0.25
N ILE A 115 -6.17 6.86 -0.70
CA ILE A 115 -5.32 7.76 -1.49
C ILE A 115 -4.04 8.11 -0.72
N ASN A 116 -4.12 8.55 0.53
CA ASN A 116 -2.96 8.86 1.37
C ASN A 116 -2.00 7.67 1.45
N GLN A 117 -2.53 6.48 1.75
CA GLN A 117 -1.73 5.25 1.78
C GLN A 117 -1.05 4.97 0.43
N LEU A 118 -1.76 5.13 -0.69
CA LEU A 118 -1.18 4.93 -2.02
C LEU A 118 -0.09 5.96 -2.34
N ILE A 119 -0.26 7.23 -1.98
CA ILE A 119 0.77 8.28 -2.14
C ILE A 119 2.06 7.85 -1.47
N TYR A 120 2.01 7.50 -0.18
CA TYR A 120 3.21 7.12 0.58
C TYR A 120 3.89 5.88 0.03
N ARG A 121 3.12 4.88 -0.40
CA ARG A 121 3.67 3.59 -0.82
C ARG A 121 4.26 3.66 -2.23
N PHE A 122 3.63 4.39 -3.15
CA PHE A 122 4.22 4.62 -4.47
C PHE A 122 5.45 5.54 -4.41
N ASP A 123 5.50 6.53 -3.53
CA ASP A 123 6.73 7.31 -3.28
C ASP A 123 7.88 6.42 -2.77
N THR A 124 7.57 5.49 -1.87
CA THR A 124 8.55 4.51 -1.35
C THR A 124 9.10 3.62 -2.48
N ILE A 125 8.22 3.10 -3.35
CA ILE A 125 8.63 2.32 -4.53
C ILE A 125 9.48 3.17 -5.48
N TYR A 126 9.06 4.41 -5.75
CA TYR A 126 9.77 5.33 -6.63
C TYR A 126 11.20 5.58 -6.16
N LYS A 127 11.36 5.98 -4.90
CA LYS A 127 12.66 6.21 -4.27
C LYS A 127 13.51 4.95 -4.31
N GLY A 128 12.94 3.81 -3.90
CA GLY A 128 13.64 2.52 -3.89
C GLY A 128 14.19 2.13 -5.26
N ILE A 129 13.38 2.24 -6.31
CA ILE A 129 13.79 1.89 -7.67
C ILE A 129 14.76 2.92 -8.25
N VAL A 130 14.49 4.22 -8.14
CA VAL A 130 15.34 5.27 -8.74
C VAL A 130 16.70 5.35 -8.07
N ASN A 131 16.77 5.17 -6.76
CA ASN A 131 18.03 5.15 -6.01
C ASN A 131 18.76 3.80 -6.10
N ASN A 132 18.16 2.79 -6.76
CA ASN A 132 18.68 1.43 -6.83
C ASN A 132 18.94 0.84 -5.43
N GLU A 133 17.99 1.05 -4.52
CA GLU A 133 18.02 0.51 -3.16
C GLU A 133 17.64 -0.97 -3.18
N GLU A 134 18.46 -1.81 -2.53
CA GLU A 134 18.16 -3.24 -2.43
C GLU A 134 17.01 -3.56 -1.45
N ARG A 135 16.63 -2.59 -0.61
CA ARG A 135 15.60 -2.72 0.43
C ARG A 135 14.83 -1.43 0.58
N TYR A 136 13.51 -1.49 0.40
CA TYR A 136 12.56 -0.40 0.61
C TYR A 136 11.19 -0.98 0.93
N GLY A 137 10.37 -0.25 1.69
CA GLY A 137 9.02 -0.70 2.05
C GLY A 137 8.95 -1.65 3.25
N GLU A 138 9.86 -1.51 4.22
CA GLU A 138 9.77 -2.21 5.52
C GLU A 138 8.38 -2.06 6.16
N TYR A 139 7.81 -0.86 6.04
CA TYR A 139 6.48 -0.51 6.57
C TYR A 139 5.33 -0.70 5.58
N ALA A 140 5.52 -1.40 4.45
CA ALA A 140 4.44 -1.61 3.48
C ALA A 140 3.24 -2.33 4.10
N GLY A 141 3.49 -3.27 5.01
CA GLY A 141 2.46 -4.00 5.77
C GLY A 141 1.52 -3.13 6.60
N ASN A 142 1.91 -1.89 6.94
CA ASN A 142 1.03 -0.97 7.66
C ASN A 142 -0.13 -0.49 6.80
N SER A 143 0.06 -0.39 5.48
CA SER A 143 -0.93 0.19 4.58
C SER A 143 -2.31 -0.49 4.65
N PRO A 144 -2.43 -1.81 4.47
CA PRO A 144 -3.72 -2.49 4.64
C PRO A 144 -4.21 -2.45 6.11
N ILE A 145 -3.31 -2.42 7.09
CA ILE A 145 -3.67 -2.38 8.51
C ILE A 145 -4.34 -1.06 8.90
N GLU A 146 -3.85 0.09 8.41
CA GLU A 146 -4.48 1.40 8.64
C GLU A 146 -5.89 1.46 8.05
N VAL A 147 -6.06 0.94 6.83
CA VAL A 147 -7.38 0.87 6.17
C VAL A 147 -8.35 -0.03 6.96
N ILE A 148 -7.90 -1.20 7.40
CA ILE A 148 -8.70 -2.10 8.25
C ILE A 148 -9.01 -1.42 9.59
N ALA A 149 -8.07 -0.65 10.16
CA ALA A 149 -8.28 0.04 11.42
C ALA A 149 -9.41 1.08 11.30
N LEU A 150 -9.47 1.83 10.20
CA LEU A 150 -10.59 2.74 9.94
C LEU A 150 -11.92 1.98 9.77
N ILE A 151 -11.93 0.87 9.01
CA ILE A 151 -13.13 0.03 8.86
C ILE A 151 -13.63 -0.46 10.23
N VAL A 152 -12.74 -0.95 11.08
CA VAL A 152 -13.09 -1.41 12.44
C VAL A 152 -13.61 -0.24 13.30
N ALA A 153 -12.94 0.91 13.25
CA ALA A 153 -13.35 2.10 13.99
C ALA A 153 -14.74 2.59 13.55
N SER A 154 -15.04 2.57 12.25
CA SER A 154 -16.35 2.94 11.68
C SER A 154 -17.50 2.05 12.15
N ASN A 155 -17.20 0.88 12.71
CA ASN A 155 -18.20 -0.03 13.28
C ASN A 155 -18.33 0.10 14.81
N GLU A 156 -17.82 1.19 15.40
CA GLU A 156 -17.83 1.46 16.85
C GLU A 156 -17.11 0.39 17.70
N LEU A 157 -16.25 -0.43 17.06
CA LEU A 157 -15.49 -1.49 17.73
C LEU A 157 -14.22 -0.96 18.43
N GLY A 158 -13.90 0.32 18.22
CA GLY A 158 -12.73 0.98 18.77
C GLY A 158 -11.43 0.63 18.03
N PHE A 159 -10.30 0.62 18.74
CA PHE A 159 -8.99 0.45 18.13
C PHE A 159 -8.70 -0.98 17.66
N ILE A 160 -7.98 -1.12 16.55
CA ILE A 160 -7.60 -2.43 15.97
C ILE A 160 -6.84 -3.33 16.95
N ILE A 161 -6.02 -2.77 17.85
CA ILE A 161 -5.25 -3.52 18.86
C ILE A 161 -6.14 -4.33 19.81
N ASN A 162 -7.39 -3.89 20.02
CA ASN A 162 -8.38 -4.58 20.84
C ASN A 162 -9.22 -5.60 20.05
N ASN A 163 -8.99 -5.68 18.73
CA ASN A 163 -9.84 -6.36 17.76
C ASN A 163 -9.03 -7.31 16.86
N MET A 164 -7.91 -7.84 17.37
CA MET A 164 -7.01 -8.74 16.63
C MET A 164 -7.63 -10.09 16.25
N ASP A 165 -8.76 -10.45 16.86
CA ASP A 165 -9.52 -11.66 16.61
C ASP A 165 -10.64 -11.48 15.57
N LEU A 166 -10.90 -10.25 15.12
CA LEU A 166 -11.82 -10.03 14.00
C LEU A 166 -11.32 -10.74 12.75
N PRO A 167 -12.20 -11.40 11.96
CA PRO A 167 -11.77 -12.18 10.81
C PRO A 167 -10.92 -11.38 9.81
N ILE A 168 -11.30 -10.13 9.51
CA ILE A 168 -10.54 -9.24 8.62
C ILE A 168 -9.12 -8.94 9.14
N VAL A 169 -8.99 -8.64 10.44
CA VAL A 169 -7.70 -8.30 11.08
C VAL A 169 -6.81 -9.53 11.16
N ASN A 170 -7.35 -10.63 11.67
CA ASN A 170 -6.61 -11.88 11.79
C ASN A 170 -6.17 -12.41 10.42
N ASN A 171 -7.04 -12.33 9.40
CA ASN A 171 -6.70 -12.79 8.05
C ASN A 171 -5.57 -11.97 7.43
N GLU A 172 -5.63 -10.63 7.47
CA GLU A 172 -4.58 -9.78 6.89
C GLU A 172 -3.23 -10.04 7.56
N VAL A 173 -3.22 -10.10 8.90
CA VAL A 173 -2.02 -10.37 9.69
C VAL A 173 -1.42 -11.74 9.36
N GLU A 174 -2.23 -12.79 9.29
CA GLU A 174 -1.75 -14.12 8.92
C GLU A 174 -1.31 -14.20 7.46
N ALA A 175 -1.98 -13.50 6.55
CA ALA A 175 -1.66 -13.45 5.14
C ALA A 175 -0.29 -12.79 4.92
N GLN A 176 -0.03 -11.67 5.59
CA GLN A 176 1.29 -11.02 5.55
C GLN A 176 2.40 -11.92 6.05
N ILE A 177 2.21 -12.61 7.19
CA ILE A 177 3.23 -13.52 7.74
C ILE A 177 3.54 -14.68 6.77
N LYS A 178 2.49 -15.30 6.21
CA LYS A 178 2.64 -16.37 5.22
C LYS A 178 3.38 -15.88 3.98
N LEU A 179 3.01 -14.69 3.49
CA LEU A 179 3.65 -14.08 2.34
C LEU A 179 5.12 -13.79 2.60
N MET A 180 5.47 -13.14 3.71
CA MET A 180 6.85 -12.82 4.06
C MET A 180 7.74 -14.06 4.12
N THR A 181 7.20 -15.16 4.67
CA THR A 181 7.89 -16.45 4.69
C THR A 181 8.19 -16.95 3.27
N GLU A 182 7.22 -16.87 2.36
CA GLU A 182 7.39 -17.31 0.97
C GLU A 182 8.35 -16.40 0.18
N LEU A 183 8.29 -15.09 0.42
CA LEU A 183 9.18 -14.08 -0.17
C LEU A 183 10.64 -14.22 0.26
N GLY A 184 10.95 -15.03 1.27
CA GLY A 184 12.32 -15.42 1.65
C GLY A 184 12.96 -16.45 0.72
N THR A 185 12.24 -16.91 -0.30
CA THR A 185 12.72 -17.85 -1.32
C THR A 185 12.50 -17.29 -2.73
N PRO A 186 13.25 -17.74 -3.75
CA PRO A 186 13.00 -17.33 -5.13
C PRO A 186 11.61 -17.78 -5.57
N GLN A 187 10.82 -16.85 -6.10
CA GLN A 187 9.44 -17.08 -6.51
C GLN A 187 9.19 -16.43 -7.87
N ASP A 188 8.25 -16.98 -8.63
CA ASP A 188 7.79 -16.44 -9.91
C ASP A 188 6.39 -15.88 -9.72
N PHE A 189 6.30 -14.76 -9.00
CA PHE A 189 5.04 -14.10 -8.70
C PHE A 189 4.56 -13.27 -9.88
N GLY A 190 3.24 -13.20 -10.08
CA GLY A 190 2.62 -12.30 -11.05
C GLY A 190 1.36 -11.60 -10.53
N PHE A 191 0.67 -10.89 -11.40
CA PHE A 191 -0.56 -10.15 -11.05
C PHE A 191 -1.68 -11.05 -10.49
N ALA A 192 -1.69 -12.34 -10.86
CA ALA A 192 -2.63 -13.32 -10.33
C ALA A 192 -2.44 -13.56 -8.81
N ASP A 193 -1.26 -13.31 -8.28
CA ASP A 193 -0.90 -13.50 -6.87
C ASP A 193 -1.12 -12.25 -6.00
N ARG A 194 -1.66 -11.15 -6.55
CA ARG A 194 -1.85 -9.88 -5.82
C ARG A 194 -2.64 -9.99 -4.50
N ASN A 195 -3.51 -11.01 -4.40
CA ASN A 195 -4.30 -11.32 -3.21
C ASN A 195 -3.94 -12.68 -2.58
N ARG A 196 -2.76 -13.21 -2.89
CA ARG A 196 -2.29 -14.49 -2.35
C ARG A 196 -2.38 -14.47 -0.81
N PHE A 197 -2.94 -15.54 -0.24
CA PHE A 197 -3.24 -15.72 1.19
C PHE A 197 -4.36 -14.88 1.81
N ARG A 198 -4.86 -13.83 1.15
CA ARG A 198 -6.08 -13.12 1.61
C ARG A 198 -7.30 -13.98 1.33
N ASP A 199 -8.14 -14.15 2.34
CA ASP A 199 -9.44 -14.82 2.20
C ASP A 199 -10.52 -13.77 1.95
N SER A 200 -11.18 -13.84 0.79
CA SER A 200 -12.17 -12.83 0.40
C SER A 200 -13.36 -12.76 1.36
N ASN A 201 -13.75 -13.84 2.05
CA ASN A 201 -14.85 -13.77 3.01
C ASN A 201 -14.42 -13.07 4.29
N ALA A 202 -13.21 -13.34 4.78
CA ALA A 202 -12.64 -12.65 5.93
C ALA A 202 -12.43 -11.16 5.65
N MET A 203 -11.89 -10.82 4.48
CA MET A 203 -11.66 -9.42 4.08
C MET A 203 -12.95 -8.60 3.91
N ASN A 204 -14.10 -9.27 3.69
CA ASN A 204 -15.43 -8.64 3.59
C ASN A 204 -16.31 -8.94 4.83
N SER A 205 -15.72 -9.43 5.92
CA SER A 205 -16.47 -9.81 7.12
C SER A 205 -17.11 -8.63 7.85
N ILE A 206 -16.56 -7.43 7.65
CA ILE A 206 -17.04 -6.16 8.16
C ILE A 206 -16.92 -5.14 7.02
N THR A 207 -17.92 -4.27 6.88
CA THR A 207 -17.91 -3.20 5.88
C THR A 207 -17.78 -1.85 6.57
N TYR A 208 -17.13 -0.90 5.90
CA TYR A 208 -17.09 0.49 6.33
C TYR A 208 -18.51 1.06 6.50
N GLN A 209 -18.70 1.87 7.54
CA GLN A 209 -19.93 2.62 7.77
C GLN A 209 -19.64 4.11 7.57
N GLU A 210 -20.28 4.72 6.58
CA GLU A 210 -20.28 6.17 6.40
C GLU A 210 -21.10 6.80 7.54
N TYR A 211 -20.58 7.88 8.12
CA TYR A 211 -21.21 8.60 9.25
C TYR A 211 -21.96 9.86 8.80
#